data_AF-A0AA91GFC2-F1
#
_entry.id   AF-A0AA91GFC2-F1
#
_cell.length_a   1.000
_cell.length_b   1.000
_cell.length_c   1.000
_cell.angle_alpha   90.00
_cell.angle_beta   90.00
_cell.angle_gamma   90.00
#
_symmetry.space_group_name_H-M   'P 1'
#
loop_
_entity.id
_entity.type
_entity.pdbx_description
1 polymer ?
#
loop_
_entity_poly.entity_id
_entity_poly.type
_entity_poly.pdbx_seq_one_letter_code
_entity_poly.pdbx_strand_id
1 'polypeptide(L)'
;MTRFNPDKRHRDAIDWSALAWRTADEDKAAETFVIGLVAGTAIASVTTPLLGGVIGAYFVVKGIQRATAADKNKKYIRSTGCVAHVLDGGNFRAYRSQVGDEAVLKELEFADQEGLTFSDDALDFWEDYQEQAPVPAIASAVGNQETRLQAPTTVLQPKTQIDYYDPTASATIDIVSEMVERITNTIVIGIPGSGKGILISNAIRVGKTKHPKIKIFVIDPKADLKEAGYWEGCDVIKSYACMDAKPSSVAAWAEAAFDEYAIYAQKHERTLLIVDEGTMLGNKLQQAKSTLLVDKLTSYTSGGDSAGRNVWFMMQSPYVSGASLNLSTTSQMTSIVIAFSENIGAIAQWKSAKIFKQLSLDEVSELVENSSTGRAIYYGKTGRWYMMPKLTNYSGYDRDQREYLPDFNPQTDISETDTEEQKPLSKHARLVLEWLTEKRKETWVKFRGKEGRDMTFVKLLSGSEVDAEERDQIIQELVNAEKVELSPEGDRLRVI
;
A
#
# COMPACT_ATOMS: atom_id res chain seq x y z
N MET A 1 40.15 3.30 43.18
CA MET A 1 39.99 3.81 41.79
C MET A 1 38.56 4.27 41.63
N THR A 2 38.33 5.55 41.34
CA THR A 2 36.98 6.09 41.22
C THR A 2 36.36 5.60 39.90
N ARG A 3 35.06 5.32 39.87
CA ARG A 3 34.33 4.98 38.63
C ARG A 3 34.11 6.21 37.73
N PHE A 4 34.62 7.38 38.14
CA PHE A 4 34.46 8.64 37.43
C PHE A 4 35.40 8.67 36.23
N ASN A 5 34.83 8.63 35.04
CA ASN A 5 35.54 8.78 33.78
C ASN A 5 34.76 9.81 32.93
N PRO A 6 35.26 11.05 32.80
CA PRO A 6 34.59 12.10 32.03
C PRO A 6 34.54 11.79 30.52
N ASP A 7 35.47 10.99 30.01
CA ASP A 7 35.58 10.65 28.59
C ASP A 7 34.55 9.60 28.13
N LYS A 8 33.86 8.94 29.07
CA LYS A 8 32.78 7.97 28.74
C LYS A 8 31.57 8.59 28.02
N ARG A 9 31.47 9.92 27.98
CA ARG A 9 30.36 10.64 27.32
C ARG A 9 30.70 11.16 25.93
N HIS A 10 31.93 10.94 25.45
CA HIS A 10 32.28 11.27 24.07
C HIS A 10 31.47 10.40 23.10
N ARG A 11 30.81 11.04 22.13
CA ARG A 11 30.02 10.37 21.09
C ARG A 11 30.47 10.84 19.72
N ASP A 12 30.39 10.00 18.70
CA ASP A 12 30.64 10.47 17.34
C ASP A 12 29.44 11.28 16.80
N ALA A 13 29.60 11.90 15.62
CA ALA A 13 28.55 12.72 15.01
C ALA A 13 27.27 11.92 14.71
N ILE A 14 27.38 10.62 14.44
CA ILE A 14 26.25 9.74 14.13
C ILE A 14 25.48 9.44 15.42
N ASP A 15 26.19 9.19 16.52
CA ASP A 15 25.64 8.95 17.84
C ASP A 15 24.96 10.20 18.42
N TRP A 16 25.51 11.39 18.19
CA TRP A 16 24.85 12.66 18.52
C TRP A 16 23.59 12.88 17.71
N SER A 17 23.64 12.62 16.39
CA SER A 17 22.46 12.69 15.52
C SER A 17 21.39 11.69 15.94
N ALA A 18 21.78 10.45 16.29
CA ALA A 18 20.85 9.43 16.75
C ALA A 18 20.23 9.77 18.11
N LEU A 19 20.99 10.41 19.01
CA LEU A 19 20.49 10.88 20.30
C LEU A 19 19.51 12.04 20.14
N ALA A 20 19.88 13.08 19.40
CA ALA A 20 19.01 14.22 19.11
C ALA A 20 17.74 13.77 18.38
N TRP A 21 17.88 12.78 17.49
CA TRP A 21 16.74 12.16 16.83
C TRP A 21 15.84 11.46 17.87
N ARG A 22 16.38 10.62 18.78
CA ARG A 22 15.56 10.04 19.86
C ARG A 22 14.93 11.11 20.75
N THR A 23 15.62 12.19 21.10
CA THR A 23 15.06 13.28 21.89
C THR A 23 13.91 13.98 21.17
N ALA A 24 14.02 14.24 19.87
CA ALA A 24 12.89 14.74 19.05
C ALA A 24 11.74 13.72 18.88
N ASP A 25 11.98 12.43 19.15
CA ASP A 25 10.98 11.36 19.07
C ASP A 25 10.29 11.10 20.42
N GLU A 26 11.03 11.14 21.52
CA GLU A 26 10.52 10.97 22.88
C GLU A 26 9.59 12.13 23.27
N ASP A 27 9.83 13.33 22.72
CA ASP A 27 8.94 14.49 22.81
C ASP A 27 7.57 14.26 22.11
N LYS A 28 7.44 13.20 21.28
CA LYS A 28 6.15 12.78 20.68
C LYS A 28 5.28 11.89 21.57
N ALA A 29 5.82 11.23 22.62
CA ALA A 29 5.19 9.99 23.09
C ALA A 29 4.61 9.98 24.51
N ALA A 30 5.07 10.78 25.47
CA ALA A 30 4.77 10.45 26.88
C ALA A 30 3.67 11.29 27.59
N GLU A 31 3.52 12.59 27.34
CA GLU A 31 2.65 13.41 28.22
C GLU A 31 1.43 14.05 27.54
N THR A 32 1.50 14.45 26.27
CA THR A 32 0.44 15.35 25.76
C THR A 32 -0.84 14.62 25.32
N PHE A 33 -0.76 13.36 24.87
CA PHE A 33 -1.93 12.60 24.42
C PHE A 33 -2.69 11.94 25.58
N VAL A 34 -1.96 11.41 26.58
CA VAL A 34 -2.55 10.77 27.76
C VAL A 34 -3.13 11.80 28.73
N ILE A 35 -2.45 12.94 28.94
CA ILE A 35 -3.00 14.01 29.79
C ILE A 35 -4.18 14.70 29.09
N GLY A 36 -4.15 14.90 27.76
CA GLY A 36 -5.26 15.51 27.01
C GLY A 36 -6.56 14.70 27.06
N LEU A 37 -6.46 13.36 26.97
CA LEU A 37 -7.63 12.48 27.01
C LEU A 37 -8.18 12.32 28.44
N VAL A 38 -7.30 12.27 29.44
CA VAL A 38 -7.66 12.09 30.86
C VAL A 38 -8.14 13.40 31.51
N ALA A 39 -7.55 14.54 31.17
CA ALA A 39 -8.01 15.86 31.63
C ALA A 39 -9.33 16.26 30.95
N GLY A 40 -9.52 15.92 29.67
CA GLY A 40 -10.77 16.17 28.94
C GLY A 40 -11.96 15.39 29.51
N THR A 41 -11.72 14.17 30.00
CA THR A 41 -12.75 13.36 30.68
C THR A 41 -12.99 13.78 32.12
N ALA A 42 -11.96 14.21 32.85
CA ALA A 42 -12.12 14.71 34.22
C ALA A 42 -12.83 16.08 34.29
N ILE A 43 -12.54 17.03 33.39
CA ILE A 43 -13.11 18.39 33.43
C ILE A 43 -14.54 18.43 32.89
N ALA A 44 -14.90 17.55 31.94
CA ALA A 44 -16.28 17.38 31.48
C ALA A 44 -17.24 16.86 32.57
N SER A 45 -16.70 16.33 33.68
CA SER A 45 -17.51 15.91 34.83
C SER A 45 -17.81 17.05 35.83
N VAL A 46 -17.16 18.22 35.72
CA VAL A 46 -17.28 19.32 36.69
C VAL A 46 -17.61 20.69 36.06
N THR A 47 -17.47 20.86 34.74
CA THR A 47 -17.84 22.11 34.05
C THR A 47 -18.54 21.87 32.72
N THR A 48 -19.27 22.87 32.23
CA THR A 48 -20.18 22.79 31.07
C THR A 48 -19.50 22.16 29.83
N PRO A 49 -20.20 21.28 29.08
CA PRO A 49 -19.64 20.51 27.94
C PRO A 49 -18.90 21.35 26.88
N LEU A 50 -19.31 22.61 26.73
CA LEU A 50 -18.69 23.58 25.83
C LEU A 50 -17.23 23.91 26.21
N LEU A 51 -16.92 24.01 27.51
CA LEU A 51 -15.56 24.31 27.96
C LEU A 51 -14.62 23.12 27.75
N GLY A 52 -15.11 21.90 27.99
CA GLY A 52 -14.36 20.66 27.75
C GLY A 52 -14.02 20.47 26.27
N GLY A 53 -14.94 20.82 25.37
CA GLY A 53 -14.69 20.81 23.92
C GLY A 53 -13.61 21.79 23.47
N VAL A 54 -13.58 23.00 24.05
CA VAL A 54 -12.55 24.02 23.72
C VAL A 54 -11.18 23.62 24.25
N ILE A 55 -11.09 23.09 25.47
CA ILE A 55 -9.84 22.61 26.07
C ILE A 55 -9.32 21.39 25.27
N GLY A 56 -10.20 20.45 24.92
CA GLY A 56 -9.84 19.32 24.06
C GLY A 56 -9.32 19.74 22.69
N ALA A 57 -10.00 20.69 22.03
CA ALA A 57 -9.56 21.24 20.75
C ALA A 57 -8.20 21.96 20.87
N TYR A 58 -7.97 22.71 21.95
CA TYR A 58 -6.68 23.37 22.20
C TYR A 58 -5.53 22.35 22.34
N PHE A 59 -5.72 21.26 23.07
CA PHE A 59 -4.69 20.21 23.19
C PHE A 59 -4.46 19.43 21.89
N VAL A 60 -5.51 19.23 21.07
CA VAL A 60 -5.37 18.64 19.73
C VAL A 60 -4.56 19.55 18.81
N VAL A 61 -4.87 20.85 18.77
CA VAL A 61 -4.13 21.82 17.96
C VAL A 61 -2.68 21.94 18.44
N LYS A 62 -2.45 22.02 19.74
CA LYS A 62 -1.11 22.06 20.33
C LYS A 62 -0.33 20.76 20.08
N GLY A 63 -1.02 19.62 20.09
CA GLY A 63 -0.45 18.32 19.72
C GLY A 63 -0.05 18.23 18.26
N ILE A 64 -0.88 18.77 17.35
CA ILE A 64 -0.57 18.86 15.92
C ILE A 64 0.63 19.78 15.70
N GLN A 65 0.67 20.96 16.33
CA GLN A 65 1.77 21.92 16.23
C GLN A 65 3.10 21.34 16.75
N ARG A 66 3.07 20.63 17.88
CA ARG A 66 4.25 19.92 18.40
C ARG A 66 4.69 18.78 17.49
N ALA A 67 3.74 18.05 16.88
CA ALA A 67 4.07 16.98 15.94
C ALA A 67 4.74 17.51 14.66
N THR A 68 4.28 18.64 14.11
CA THR A 68 4.92 19.30 12.96
C THR A 68 6.27 19.90 13.32
N ALA A 69 6.43 20.50 14.49
CA ALA A 69 7.72 21.00 14.97
C ALA A 69 8.74 19.87 15.14
N ALA A 70 8.31 18.75 15.74
CA ALA A 70 9.14 17.55 15.86
C ALA A 70 9.52 16.99 14.49
N ASP A 71 8.59 16.85 13.53
CA ASP A 71 8.92 16.39 12.18
C ASP A 71 9.85 17.33 11.41
N LYS A 72 9.75 18.63 11.66
CA LYS A 72 10.71 19.63 11.16
C LYS A 72 12.09 19.37 11.76
N ASN A 73 12.24 19.34 13.09
CA ASN A 73 13.53 19.11 13.76
C ASN A 73 14.23 17.84 13.27
N LYS A 74 13.47 16.75 13.07
CA LYS A 74 13.97 15.46 12.56
C LYS A 74 14.55 15.54 11.15
N LYS A 75 13.88 16.32 10.30
CA LYS A 75 14.34 16.57 8.93
C LYS A 75 15.70 17.26 8.96
N TYR A 76 15.85 18.30 9.78
CA TYR A 76 17.08 19.09 9.86
C TYR A 76 18.23 18.33 10.55
N ILE A 77 17.98 17.60 11.64
CA ILE A 77 18.99 16.69 12.24
C ILE A 77 19.56 15.73 11.18
N ARG A 78 18.68 15.16 10.33
CA ARG A 78 19.11 14.20 9.30
C ARG A 78 19.82 14.85 8.11
N SER A 79 19.39 16.04 7.67
CA SER A 79 19.92 16.66 6.46
C SER A 79 21.14 17.53 6.70
N THR A 80 21.26 18.18 7.86
CA THR A 80 22.33 19.13 8.14
C THR A 80 23.22 18.72 9.32
N GLY A 81 22.81 17.73 10.12
CA GLY A 81 23.52 17.36 11.34
C GLY A 81 23.37 18.39 12.47
N CYS A 82 22.45 19.36 12.34
CA CYS A 82 22.17 20.34 13.38
C CYS A 82 21.44 19.64 14.53
N VAL A 83 22.11 19.48 15.67
CA VAL A 83 21.62 18.73 16.83
C VAL A 83 21.48 19.59 18.07
N ALA A 84 22.22 20.70 18.17
CA ALA A 84 22.27 21.56 19.35
C ALA A 84 20.88 22.02 19.84
N HIS A 85 20.00 22.40 18.92
CA HIS A 85 18.67 22.95 19.23
C HIS A 85 17.71 21.95 19.91
N VAL A 86 17.96 20.64 19.84
CA VAL A 86 17.07 19.60 20.43
C VAL A 86 17.67 18.96 21.66
N LEU A 87 18.99 19.01 21.82
CA LEU A 87 19.66 18.39 22.96
C LEU A 87 19.32 19.15 24.24
N ASP A 88 19.08 18.42 25.32
CA ASP A 88 18.70 19.00 26.61
C ASP A 88 19.48 18.36 27.76
N GLY A 89 19.52 19.05 28.91
CA GLY A 89 20.10 18.60 30.15
C GLY A 89 21.57 18.17 30.04
N GLY A 90 21.83 16.96 30.53
CA GLY A 90 23.19 16.40 30.53
C GLY A 90 23.76 16.14 29.13
N ASN A 91 22.90 16.03 28.10
CA ASN A 91 23.32 15.77 26.73
C ASN A 91 23.76 17.06 26.02
N PHE A 92 23.04 18.17 26.23
CA PHE A 92 23.43 19.48 25.70
C PHE A 92 24.79 19.92 26.26
N ARG A 93 24.97 19.83 27.59
CA ARG A 93 26.25 20.15 28.24
C ARG A 93 27.41 19.27 27.76
N ALA A 94 27.15 17.97 27.55
CA ALA A 94 28.17 17.05 27.04
C ALA A 94 28.53 17.36 25.58
N TYR A 95 27.53 17.65 24.74
CA TYR A 95 27.76 18.06 23.35
C TYR A 95 28.58 19.35 23.28
N ARG A 96 28.14 20.39 24.00
CA ARG A 96 28.85 21.67 24.11
C ARG A 96 30.30 21.50 24.57
N SER A 97 30.55 20.67 25.59
CA SER A 97 31.91 20.39 26.07
C SER A 97 32.79 19.68 25.04
N GLN A 98 32.18 18.93 24.11
CA GLN A 98 32.88 18.15 23.09
C GLN A 98 33.18 18.97 21.83
N VAL A 99 32.21 19.76 21.33
CA VAL A 99 32.35 20.50 20.06
C VAL A 99 32.76 21.97 20.25
N GLY A 100 32.62 22.50 21.47
CA GLY A 100 32.93 23.88 21.82
C GLY A 100 31.79 24.86 21.55
N ASP A 101 31.80 25.98 22.28
CA ASP A 101 30.72 26.97 22.29
C ASP A 101 30.49 27.61 20.92
N GLU A 102 31.54 27.87 20.12
CA GLU A 102 31.43 28.46 18.79
C GLU A 102 30.65 27.56 17.81
N ALA A 103 30.86 26.24 17.88
CA ALA A 103 30.17 25.29 17.02
C ALA A 103 28.68 25.19 17.40
N VAL A 104 28.39 25.16 18.71
CA VAL A 104 27.01 25.19 19.22
C VAL A 104 26.28 26.45 18.78
N LEU A 105 26.92 27.62 18.87
CA LEU A 105 26.32 28.89 18.46
C LEU A 105 25.99 28.92 16.96
N LYS A 106 26.87 28.43 16.08
CA LYS A 106 26.59 28.34 14.64
C LYS A 106 25.40 27.42 14.35
N GLU A 107 25.27 26.32 15.08
CA GLU A 107 24.11 25.43 14.95
C GLU A 107 22.81 26.09 15.43
N LEU A 108 22.85 26.83 16.54
CA LEU A 108 21.67 27.54 17.05
C LEU A 108 21.27 28.72 16.16
N GLU A 109 22.24 29.46 15.60
CA GLU A 109 21.98 30.52 14.61
C GLU A 109 21.31 29.96 13.36
N PHE A 110 21.83 28.83 12.85
CA PHE A 110 21.20 28.11 11.75
C PHE A 110 19.78 27.64 12.12
N ALA A 111 19.59 27.13 13.33
CA ALA A 111 18.29 26.67 13.81
C ALA A 111 17.28 27.84 13.95
N ASP A 112 17.70 29.01 14.39
CA ASP A 112 16.89 30.23 14.49
C ASP A 112 16.45 30.73 13.10
N GLN A 113 17.40 30.81 12.15
CA GLN A 113 17.12 31.20 10.76
C GLN A 113 16.11 30.27 10.09
N GLU A 114 16.18 28.98 10.39
CA GLU A 114 15.26 27.96 9.88
C GLU A 114 13.96 27.86 10.70
N GLY A 115 13.82 28.64 11.78
CA GLY A 115 12.65 28.65 12.67
C GLY A 115 12.40 27.29 13.34
N LEU A 116 13.45 26.68 13.88
CA LEU A 116 13.40 25.45 14.67
C LEU A 116 13.16 25.78 16.15
N THR A 117 12.50 24.87 16.86
CA THR A 117 12.24 25.05 18.29
C THR A 117 13.45 24.61 19.11
N PHE A 118 13.85 25.45 20.06
CA PHE A 118 14.98 25.18 20.95
C PHE A 118 14.50 24.40 22.18
N SER A 119 15.34 23.50 22.69
CA SER A 119 15.24 23.00 24.06
C SER A 119 15.49 24.11 25.07
N ASP A 120 15.04 23.93 26.31
CA ASP A 120 15.20 24.94 27.37
C ASP A 120 16.69 25.27 27.60
N ASP A 121 17.57 24.26 27.72
CA ASP A 121 19.02 24.47 27.90
C ASP A 121 19.68 25.14 26.66
N ALA A 122 19.16 24.93 25.45
CA ALA A 122 19.66 25.58 24.23
C ALA A 122 19.19 27.04 24.12
N LEU A 123 17.97 27.32 24.57
CA LEU A 123 17.39 28.65 24.63
C LEU A 123 18.12 29.51 25.67
N ASP A 124 18.32 28.99 26.88
CA ASP A 124 19.07 29.68 27.94
C ASP A 124 20.48 30.06 27.46
N PHE A 125 21.18 29.13 26.79
CA PHE A 125 22.51 29.39 26.25
C PHE A 125 22.50 30.42 25.11
N TRP A 126 21.46 30.42 24.27
CA TRP A 126 21.30 31.38 23.19
C TRP A 126 21.00 32.79 23.71
N GLU A 127 20.12 32.91 24.71
CA GLU A 127 19.77 34.17 25.36
C GLU A 127 20.99 34.77 26.10
N ASP A 128 21.72 33.95 26.88
CA ASP A 128 22.96 34.35 27.55
C ASP A 128 24.00 34.93 26.58
N TYR A 129 24.10 34.36 25.37
CA TYR A 129 25.01 34.86 24.33
C TYR A 129 24.53 36.19 23.74
N GLN A 130 23.23 36.32 23.46
CA GLN A 130 22.66 37.57 22.93
C GLN A 130 22.79 38.73 23.92
N GLU A 131 22.67 38.48 25.23
CA GLU A 131 22.88 39.49 26.27
C GLU A 131 24.34 39.94 26.41
N GLN A 132 25.29 39.08 26.04
CA GLN A 132 26.73 39.36 26.11
C GLN A 132 27.33 39.91 24.80
N ALA A 133 26.59 39.87 23.69
CA ALA A 133 27.05 40.35 22.39
C ALA A 133 27.12 41.89 22.35
N PRO A 134 28.30 42.50 22.16
CA PRO A 134 28.38 43.95 21.94
C PRO A 134 27.75 44.29 20.59
N VAL A 135 26.74 45.17 20.61
CA VAL A 135 26.04 45.70 19.41
C VAL A 135 27.08 46.26 18.42
N PRO A 136 27.18 45.73 17.17
CA PRO A 136 28.05 46.33 16.17
C PRO A 136 27.44 47.65 15.69
N ALA A 137 28.16 48.75 15.92
CA ALA A 137 27.87 50.04 15.33
C ALA A 137 27.97 49.95 13.80
N ILE A 138 26.91 50.34 13.10
CA ILE A 138 26.87 50.47 11.64
C ILE A 138 27.85 51.59 11.25
N ALA A 139 29.03 51.21 10.76
CA ALA A 139 29.97 52.13 10.14
C ALA A 139 29.91 51.98 8.62
N SER A 140 29.17 52.91 7.99
CA SER A 140 29.33 53.25 6.58
C SER A 140 30.74 53.81 6.35
N ALA A 141 31.54 53.18 5.49
CA ALA A 141 32.74 53.82 4.96
C ALA A 141 33.10 53.32 3.56
N VAL A 142 32.93 54.24 2.62
CA VAL A 142 33.54 54.31 1.29
C VAL A 142 35.07 54.16 1.37
N GLY A 143 35.67 53.46 0.40
CA GLY A 143 37.12 53.44 0.27
C GLY A 143 37.63 52.65 -0.93
N ASN A 144 37.72 53.31 -2.09
CA ASN A 144 38.54 52.87 -3.22
C ASN A 144 40.00 52.71 -2.79
N GLN A 145 40.60 51.54 -3.01
CA GLN A 145 42.03 51.45 -3.31
C GLN A 145 42.32 50.34 -4.33
N GLU A 146 42.87 50.79 -5.45
CA GLU A 146 43.55 49.97 -6.45
C GLU A 146 44.75 49.26 -5.81
N THR A 147 44.91 47.97 -6.07
CA THR A 147 46.23 47.34 -5.94
C THR A 147 46.41 46.35 -7.09
N ARG A 148 47.18 46.81 -8.09
CA ARG A 148 47.78 45.99 -9.14
C ARG A 148 48.71 44.96 -8.52
N LEU A 149 48.45 43.68 -8.76
CA LEU A 149 49.47 42.63 -8.77
C LEU A 149 49.32 41.83 -10.06
N GLN A 150 50.30 41.98 -10.95
CA GLN A 150 50.44 41.18 -12.17
C GLN A 150 50.93 39.79 -11.78
N ALA A 151 50.19 38.75 -12.18
CA ALA A 151 50.65 37.38 -12.20
C ALA A 151 50.71 36.90 -13.67
N PRO A 152 51.70 36.07 -14.05
CA PRO A 152 51.94 35.69 -15.44
C PRO A 152 50.86 34.72 -15.96
N THR A 153 50.29 35.06 -17.10
CA THR A 153 49.30 34.25 -17.84
C THR A 153 49.96 32.96 -18.34
N THR A 154 49.84 31.88 -17.58
CA THR A 154 50.09 30.53 -18.09
C THR A 154 48.80 30.04 -18.72
N VAL A 155 48.74 30.04 -20.05
CA VAL A 155 47.58 29.54 -20.81
C VAL A 155 47.52 28.02 -20.64
N LEU A 156 46.74 27.55 -19.66
CA LEU A 156 46.28 26.17 -19.62
C LEU A 156 45.21 26.01 -20.70
N GLN A 157 45.51 25.25 -21.75
CA GLN A 157 44.48 24.78 -22.67
C GLN A 157 43.54 23.83 -21.90
N PRO A 158 42.23 24.08 -21.84
CA PRO A 158 41.30 23.15 -21.25
C PRO A 158 41.15 21.95 -22.20
N LYS A 159 41.79 20.82 -21.86
CA LYS A 159 41.38 19.50 -22.33
C LYS A 159 40.16 19.05 -21.52
N THR A 160 39.07 19.79 -21.63
CA THR A 160 37.79 19.34 -21.09
C THR A 160 37.08 18.62 -22.23
N GLN A 161 37.15 17.28 -22.21
CA GLN A 161 36.28 16.46 -23.02
C GLN A 161 34.88 16.62 -22.41
N ILE A 162 33.97 17.25 -23.16
CA ILE A 162 32.58 17.40 -22.74
C ILE A 162 31.93 16.03 -22.98
N ASP A 163 31.83 15.21 -21.92
CA ASP A 163 30.83 14.16 -21.89
C ASP A 163 29.46 14.83 -21.91
N TYR A 164 28.68 14.58 -22.96
CA TYR A 164 27.28 14.98 -22.99
C TYR A 164 26.55 14.18 -21.90
N TYR A 165 26.32 14.80 -20.75
CA TYR A 165 25.40 14.29 -19.75
C TYR A 165 23.99 14.42 -20.32
N ASP A 166 23.43 13.31 -20.78
CA ASP A 166 22.01 13.19 -21.11
C ASP A 166 21.24 12.72 -19.86
N PRO A 167 20.58 13.64 -19.12
CA PRO A 167 19.80 13.27 -17.94
C PRO A 167 18.67 12.27 -18.25
N THR A 168 18.21 12.19 -19.51
CA THR A 168 17.06 11.34 -19.88
C THR A 168 17.40 9.85 -19.94
N ALA A 169 18.64 9.47 -20.25
CA ALA A 169 19.06 8.07 -20.25
C ALA A 169 18.96 7.43 -18.85
N SER A 170 19.22 8.20 -17.79
CA SER A 170 19.09 7.76 -16.40
C SER A 170 17.65 7.64 -15.90
N ALA A 171 16.69 8.19 -16.66
CA ALA A 171 15.27 8.24 -16.35
C ALA A 171 14.44 7.18 -17.09
N THR A 172 15.07 6.26 -17.84
CA THR A 172 14.39 5.14 -18.50
C THR A 172 14.72 3.80 -17.82
N ILE A 173 13.79 2.85 -17.92
CA ILE A 173 13.96 1.50 -17.37
C ILE A 173 13.23 0.47 -18.23
N ASP A 174 13.85 -0.69 -18.45
CA ASP A 174 13.12 -1.88 -18.90
C ASP A 174 12.56 -2.60 -17.66
N ILE A 175 11.46 -2.06 -17.14
CA ILE A 175 10.85 -2.58 -15.92
C ILE A 175 10.43 -4.04 -16.05
N VAL A 176 10.03 -4.49 -17.24
CA VAL A 176 9.59 -5.87 -17.48
C VAL A 176 10.76 -6.81 -17.29
N SER A 177 11.90 -6.52 -17.91
CA SER A 177 13.13 -7.31 -17.73
C SER A 177 13.61 -7.32 -16.28
N GLU A 178 13.58 -6.17 -15.60
CA GLU A 178 13.95 -6.04 -14.18
C GLU A 178 13.05 -6.84 -13.23
N MET A 179 11.75 -6.89 -13.52
CA MET A 179 10.77 -7.69 -12.76
C MET A 179 11.03 -9.19 -12.88
N VAL A 180 11.45 -9.64 -14.06
CA VAL A 180 11.58 -11.07 -14.36
C VAL A 180 13.00 -11.59 -14.29
N GLU A 181 14.03 -10.74 -14.15
CA GLU A 181 15.42 -11.17 -13.94
C GLU A 181 15.51 -12.16 -12.78
N ARG A 182 14.99 -11.74 -11.63
CA ARG A 182 14.69 -12.60 -10.51
C ARG A 182 13.28 -12.30 -10.04
N ILE A 183 12.41 -13.29 -10.15
CA ILE A 183 11.05 -13.23 -9.61
C ILE A 183 11.16 -13.18 -8.09
N THR A 184 10.66 -12.10 -7.51
CA THR A 184 10.58 -11.86 -6.07
C THR A 184 9.15 -11.55 -5.68
N ASN A 185 8.88 -11.53 -4.38
CA ASN A 185 7.62 -10.99 -3.88
C ASN A 185 7.53 -9.51 -4.24
N THR A 186 6.47 -9.12 -4.94
CA THR A 186 6.29 -7.78 -5.49
C THR A 186 4.91 -7.26 -5.17
N ILE A 187 4.83 -5.97 -4.83
CA ILE A 187 3.58 -5.26 -4.67
C ILE A 187 3.48 -4.17 -5.73
N VAL A 188 2.41 -4.19 -6.51
CA VAL A 188 2.18 -3.25 -7.62
C VAL A 188 1.03 -2.33 -7.28
N ILE A 189 1.32 -1.05 -7.19
CA ILE A 189 0.41 -0.02 -6.70
C ILE A 189 0.14 0.97 -7.82
N GLY A 190 -1.12 1.29 -8.03
CA GLY A 190 -1.51 2.29 -9.00
C GLY A 190 -3.03 2.42 -9.04
N ILE A 191 -3.51 3.62 -9.25
CA ILE A 191 -4.94 3.90 -9.39
C ILE A 191 -5.58 3.10 -10.54
N PRO A 192 -6.92 2.98 -10.61
CA PRO A 192 -7.60 2.44 -11.79
C PRO A 192 -7.11 3.12 -13.08
N GLY A 193 -6.92 2.36 -14.16
CA GLY A 193 -6.44 2.89 -15.45
C GLY A 193 -4.92 3.17 -15.54
N SER A 194 -4.18 3.11 -14.43
CA SER A 194 -2.73 3.39 -14.43
C SER A 194 -1.88 2.43 -15.28
N GLY A 195 -2.39 1.28 -15.70
CA GLY A 195 -1.65 0.31 -16.53
C GLY A 195 -1.03 -0.87 -15.77
N LYS A 196 -1.47 -1.14 -14.53
CA LYS A 196 -1.01 -2.31 -13.74
C LYS A 196 -1.16 -3.64 -14.50
N GLY A 197 -2.33 -3.88 -15.12
CA GLY A 197 -2.60 -5.10 -15.90
C GLY A 197 -1.70 -5.21 -17.14
N ILE A 198 -1.44 -4.09 -17.82
CA ILE A 198 -0.50 -4.02 -18.94
C ILE A 198 0.91 -4.41 -18.49
N LEU A 199 1.40 -3.85 -17.37
CA LEU A 199 2.71 -4.20 -16.82
C LEU A 199 2.83 -5.70 -16.50
N ILE A 200 1.86 -6.24 -15.76
CA ILE A 200 1.88 -7.63 -15.32
C ILE A 200 1.76 -8.61 -16.49
N SER A 201 0.89 -8.34 -17.45
CA SER A 201 0.69 -9.20 -18.63
C SER A 201 1.93 -9.31 -19.52
N ASN A 202 2.69 -8.20 -19.67
CA ASN A 202 3.99 -8.22 -20.33
C ASN A 202 5.02 -9.01 -19.51
N ALA A 203 5.08 -8.80 -18.20
CA ALA A 203 5.98 -9.52 -17.30
C ALA A 203 5.70 -11.03 -17.24
N ILE A 204 4.45 -11.48 -17.33
CA ILE A 204 4.09 -12.90 -17.43
C ILE A 204 4.74 -13.54 -18.66
N ARG A 205 4.57 -12.93 -19.85
CA ARG A 205 5.06 -13.48 -21.12
C ARG A 205 6.59 -13.58 -21.17
N VAL A 206 7.27 -12.51 -20.77
CA VAL A 206 8.75 -12.51 -20.69
C VAL A 206 9.21 -13.47 -19.58
N GLY A 207 8.52 -13.49 -18.44
CA GLY A 207 8.82 -14.37 -17.31
C GLY A 207 8.70 -15.86 -17.65
N LYS A 208 7.66 -16.28 -18.37
CA LYS A 208 7.51 -17.68 -18.84
C LYS A 208 8.59 -18.09 -19.83
N THR A 209 9.02 -17.16 -20.69
CA THR A 209 10.12 -17.40 -21.63
C THR A 209 11.45 -17.56 -20.89
N LYS A 210 11.73 -16.66 -19.93
CA LYS A 210 12.98 -16.65 -19.16
C LYS A 210 13.06 -17.75 -18.11
N HIS A 211 11.93 -18.13 -17.52
CA HIS A 211 11.81 -19.17 -16.51
C HIS A 211 10.80 -20.25 -16.96
N PRO A 212 11.12 -21.14 -17.92
CA PRO A 212 10.16 -22.09 -18.48
C PRO A 212 9.50 -23.03 -17.46
N LYS A 213 10.15 -23.26 -16.32
CA LYS A 213 9.64 -24.10 -15.22
C LYS A 213 8.70 -23.36 -14.27
N ILE A 214 8.58 -22.03 -14.37
CA ILE A 214 7.70 -21.27 -13.47
C ILE A 214 6.24 -21.60 -13.77
N LYS A 215 5.50 -21.86 -12.69
CA LYS A 215 4.07 -22.12 -12.72
C LYS A 215 3.31 -20.96 -12.14
N ILE A 216 2.45 -20.35 -12.95
CA ILE A 216 1.78 -19.10 -12.61
C ILE A 216 0.32 -19.39 -12.30
N PHE A 217 -0.11 -18.98 -11.10
CA PHE A 217 -1.48 -19.12 -10.61
C PHE A 217 -2.06 -17.72 -10.40
N VAL A 218 -3.24 -17.44 -10.93
CA VAL A 218 -3.91 -16.14 -10.81
C VAL A 218 -5.16 -16.27 -9.96
N ILE A 219 -5.33 -15.35 -9.02
CA ILE A 219 -6.58 -15.04 -8.35
C ILE A 219 -7.06 -13.70 -8.89
N ASP A 220 -8.16 -13.73 -9.63
CA ASP A 220 -8.77 -12.59 -10.31
C ASP A 220 -10.18 -12.31 -9.73
N PRO A 221 -10.30 -11.37 -8.80
CA PRO A 221 -11.58 -11.06 -8.17
C PRO A 221 -12.44 -10.11 -9.03
N LYS A 222 -11.97 -9.65 -10.20
CA LYS A 222 -12.78 -8.84 -11.13
C LYS A 222 -13.60 -9.71 -12.06
N ALA A 223 -13.01 -10.80 -12.57
CA ALA A 223 -13.62 -11.65 -13.60
C ALA A 223 -14.10 -10.84 -14.83
N ASP A 224 -13.37 -9.77 -15.19
CA ASP A 224 -13.71 -8.94 -16.35
C ASP A 224 -13.20 -9.61 -17.62
N LEU A 225 -14.12 -10.00 -18.51
CA LEU A 225 -13.81 -10.64 -19.79
C LEU A 225 -12.87 -9.78 -20.66
N LYS A 226 -12.90 -8.46 -20.53
CA LYS A 226 -11.99 -7.56 -21.26
C LYS A 226 -10.54 -7.73 -20.82
N GLU A 227 -10.31 -8.15 -19.58
CA GLU A 227 -8.99 -8.33 -18.98
C GLU A 227 -8.47 -9.77 -19.15
N ALA A 228 -9.24 -10.69 -19.76
CA ALA A 228 -8.86 -12.09 -19.94
C ALA A 228 -7.52 -12.27 -20.68
N GLY A 229 -7.25 -11.44 -21.70
CA GLY A 229 -6.01 -11.48 -22.47
C GLY A 229 -4.75 -11.10 -21.65
N TYR A 230 -4.91 -10.42 -20.50
CA TYR A 230 -3.79 -10.18 -19.59
C TYR A 230 -3.24 -11.47 -18.98
N TRP A 231 -4.08 -12.49 -18.82
CA TRP A 231 -3.75 -13.73 -18.14
C TRP A 231 -3.28 -14.86 -19.08
N GLU A 232 -3.17 -14.60 -20.38
CA GLU A 232 -2.57 -15.57 -21.31
C GLU A 232 -1.14 -15.94 -20.90
N GLY A 233 -0.85 -17.24 -20.92
CA GLY A 233 0.42 -17.80 -20.48
C GLY A 233 0.47 -18.19 -18.99
N CYS A 234 -0.56 -17.84 -18.21
CA CYS A 234 -0.76 -18.37 -16.86
C CYS A 234 -1.21 -19.84 -16.92
N ASP A 235 -0.82 -20.63 -15.92
CA ASP A 235 -1.12 -22.07 -15.88
C ASP A 235 -2.47 -22.36 -15.21
N VAL A 236 -2.89 -21.53 -14.24
CA VAL A 236 -4.20 -21.63 -13.57
C VAL A 236 -4.75 -20.23 -13.33
N ILE A 237 -6.04 -20.03 -13.62
CA ILE A 237 -6.75 -18.78 -13.38
C ILE A 237 -8.01 -19.10 -12.56
N LYS A 238 -8.17 -18.43 -11.42
CA LYS A 238 -9.36 -18.48 -10.59
C LYS A 238 -10.01 -17.11 -10.60
N SER A 239 -11.10 -17.00 -11.34
CA SER A 239 -11.86 -15.76 -11.46
C SER A 239 -13.18 -15.85 -10.70
N TYR A 240 -13.56 -14.77 -10.02
CA TYR A 240 -14.88 -14.62 -9.38
C TYR A 240 -15.25 -13.15 -9.28
N ALA A 241 -16.41 -12.78 -9.79
CA ALA A 241 -16.88 -11.38 -9.81
C ALA A 241 -17.22 -10.91 -8.39
N CYS A 242 -16.24 -10.35 -7.68
CA CYS A 242 -16.37 -9.98 -6.27
C CYS A 242 -17.15 -8.68 -6.03
N MET A 243 -17.31 -7.84 -7.06
CA MET A 243 -17.83 -6.47 -6.92
C MET A 243 -19.18 -6.44 -6.18
N ASP A 244 -20.16 -7.18 -6.69
CA ASP A 244 -21.52 -7.25 -6.14
C ASP A 244 -21.76 -8.48 -5.26
N ALA A 245 -20.79 -9.38 -5.15
CA ALA A 245 -20.89 -10.58 -4.33
C ALA A 245 -20.90 -10.26 -2.82
N LYS A 246 -21.61 -11.09 -2.05
CA LYS A 246 -21.64 -10.99 -0.59
C LYS A 246 -20.25 -11.26 0.02
N PRO A 247 -19.85 -10.55 1.08
CA PRO A 247 -18.55 -10.75 1.74
C PRO A 247 -18.28 -12.21 2.15
N SER A 248 -19.27 -12.92 2.69
CA SER A 248 -19.13 -14.33 3.08
C SER A 248 -18.84 -15.24 1.88
N SER A 249 -19.54 -15.05 0.76
CA SER A 249 -19.32 -15.81 -0.47
C SER A 249 -17.93 -15.54 -1.06
N VAL A 250 -17.49 -14.27 -1.04
CA VAL A 250 -16.12 -13.90 -1.46
C VAL A 250 -15.08 -14.56 -0.56
N ALA A 251 -15.31 -14.61 0.75
CA ALA A 251 -14.40 -15.26 1.70
C ALA A 251 -14.28 -16.76 1.45
N ALA A 252 -15.40 -17.47 1.30
CA ALA A 252 -15.40 -18.91 1.00
C ALA A 252 -14.71 -19.22 -0.34
N TRP A 253 -14.99 -18.43 -1.38
CA TRP A 253 -14.33 -18.57 -2.67
C TRP A 253 -12.82 -18.32 -2.57
N ALA A 254 -12.41 -17.25 -1.89
CA ALA A 254 -11.00 -16.91 -1.73
C ALA A 254 -10.26 -18.00 -0.96
N GLU A 255 -10.85 -18.54 0.12
CA GLU A 255 -10.29 -19.65 0.89
C GLU A 255 -10.05 -20.88 0.00
N ALA A 256 -11.06 -21.28 -0.77
CA ALA A 256 -10.92 -22.36 -1.74
C ALA A 256 -9.81 -22.09 -2.77
N ALA A 257 -9.75 -20.87 -3.33
CA ALA A 257 -8.73 -20.50 -4.31
C ALA A 257 -7.30 -20.53 -3.72
N PHE A 258 -7.12 -20.05 -2.49
CA PHE A 258 -5.83 -20.08 -1.81
C PHE A 258 -5.41 -21.50 -1.40
N ASP A 259 -6.35 -22.37 -1.06
CA ASP A 259 -6.06 -23.77 -0.74
C ASP A 259 -5.73 -24.58 -2.00
N GLU A 260 -6.43 -24.33 -3.10
CA GLU A 260 -6.05 -24.85 -4.42
C GLU A 260 -4.63 -24.41 -4.80
N TYR A 261 -4.28 -23.13 -4.61
CA TYR A 261 -2.92 -22.66 -4.84
C TYR A 261 -1.91 -23.37 -3.92
N ALA A 262 -2.24 -23.58 -2.64
CA ALA A 262 -1.34 -24.27 -1.72
C ALA A 262 -1.04 -25.71 -2.17
N ILE A 263 -2.06 -26.44 -2.64
CA ILE A 263 -1.90 -27.79 -3.22
C ILE A 263 -1.10 -27.71 -4.52
N TYR A 264 -1.40 -26.74 -5.38
CA TYR A 264 -0.70 -26.54 -6.64
C TYR A 264 0.80 -26.25 -6.42
N ALA A 265 1.13 -25.38 -5.48
CA ALA A 265 2.49 -25.01 -5.11
C ALA A 265 3.28 -26.11 -4.39
N GLN A 266 2.64 -27.19 -3.94
CA GLN A 266 3.35 -28.38 -3.45
C GLN A 266 3.78 -29.30 -4.61
N LYS A 267 3.11 -29.23 -5.75
CA LYS A 267 3.39 -30.09 -6.93
C LYS A 267 4.47 -29.52 -7.84
N HIS A 268 4.94 -28.30 -7.58
CA HIS A 268 5.81 -27.56 -8.47
C HIS A 268 6.97 -26.91 -7.70
N GLU A 269 8.18 -26.99 -8.26
CA GLU A 269 9.40 -26.44 -7.66
C GLU A 269 9.41 -24.91 -7.58
N ARG A 270 8.77 -24.24 -8.54
CA ARG A 270 8.66 -22.79 -8.58
C ARG A 270 7.27 -22.34 -8.97
N THR A 271 6.63 -21.57 -8.10
CA THR A 271 5.33 -20.98 -8.36
C THR A 271 5.31 -19.48 -8.14
N LEU A 272 4.51 -18.80 -8.96
CA LEU A 272 4.17 -17.40 -8.80
C LEU A 272 2.66 -17.29 -8.63
N LEU A 273 2.22 -16.78 -7.47
CA LEU A 273 0.86 -16.35 -7.25
C LEU A 273 0.70 -14.91 -7.70
N ILE A 274 -0.31 -14.63 -8.52
CA ILE A 274 -0.74 -13.27 -8.85
C ILE A 274 -2.10 -13.06 -8.20
N VAL A 275 -2.22 -12.02 -7.38
CA VAL A 275 -3.50 -11.58 -6.84
C VAL A 275 -3.83 -10.25 -7.48
N ASP A 276 -4.76 -10.26 -8.43
CA ASP A 276 -5.27 -9.03 -9.02
C ASP A 276 -6.21 -8.33 -8.04
N GLU A 277 -6.24 -7.00 -8.13
CA GLU A 277 -7.19 -6.15 -7.42
C GLU A 277 -7.36 -6.49 -5.91
N GLY A 278 -6.22 -6.65 -5.24
CA GLY A 278 -6.13 -7.00 -3.83
C GLY A 278 -6.80 -6.01 -2.87
N THR A 279 -7.03 -4.77 -3.30
CA THR A 279 -7.84 -3.79 -2.55
C THR A 279 -9.30 -4.25 -2.44
N MET A 280 -9.92 -4.66 -3.54
CA MET A 280 -11.31 -5.14 -3.52
C MET A 280 -11.44 -6.43 -2.72
N LEU A 281 -10.55 -7.39 -2.98
CA LEU A 281 -10.53 -8.67 -2.27
C LEU A 281 -10.31 -8.46 -0.76
N GLY A 282 -9.32 -7.65 -0.38
CA GLY A 282 -9.01 -7.35 1.01
C GLY A 282 -10.17 -6.68 1.76
N ASN A 283 -10.87 -5.75 1.12
CA ASN A 283 -12.05 -5.09 1.71
C ASN A 283 -13.20 -6.07 1.95
N LYS A 284 -13.52 -6.94 0.98
CA LYS A 284 -14.57 -7.96 1.14
C LYS A 284 -14.22 -8.96 2.23
N LEU A 285 -12.96 -9.40 2.30
CA LEU A 285 -12.48 -10.29 3.37
C LEU A 285 -12.55 -9.63 4.75
N GLN A 286 -12.22 -8.34 4.85
CA GLN A 286 -12.34 -7.59 6.10
C GLN A 286 -13.80 -7.50 6.58
N GLN A 287 -14.73 -7.23 5.66
CA GLN A 287 -16.16 -7.21 5.96
C GLN A 287 -16.67 -8.59 6.43
N ALA A 288 -16.09 -9.66 5.89
CA ALA A 288 -16.33 -11.04 6.34
C ALA A 288 -15.55 -11.43 7.62
N LYS A 289 -14.79 -10.50 8.21
CA LYS A 289 -13.90 -10.73 9.38
C LYS A 289 -12.86 -11.82 9.17
N SER A 290 -12.44 -12.05 7.92
CA SER A 290 -11.42 -13.03 7.55
C SER A 290 -10.03 -12.41 7.52
N THR A 291 -9.05 -13.09 8.13
CA THR A 291 -7.62 -12.72 8.10
C THR A 291 -6.84 -13.40 6.97
N LEU A 292 -7.52 -14.23 6.16
CA LEU A 292 -6.94 -15.12 5.15
C LEU A 292 -5.85 -14.46 4.30
N LEU A 293 -6.13 -13.29 3.73
CA LEU A 293 -5.20 -12.63 2.81
C LEU A 293 -3.90 -12.21 3.51
N VAL A 294 -4.00 -11.71 4.74
CA VAL A 294 -2.85 -11.28 5.54
C VAL A 294 -1.99 -12.47 5.91
N ASP A 295 -2.63 -13.54 6.36
CA ASP A 295 -1.94 -14.75 6.83
C ASP A 295 -1.20 -15.45 5.68
N LYS A 296 -1.85 -15.59 4.52
CA LYS A 296 -1.25 -16.19 3.32
C LYS A 296 -0.10 -15.32 2.78
N LEU A 297 -0.30 -14.00 2.66
CA LEU A 297 0.76 -13.10 2.18
C LEU A 297 1.96 -13.05 3.13
N THR A 298 1.73 -12.97 4.44
CA THR A 298 2.81 -13.00 5.46
C THR A 298 3.61 -14.31 5.34
N SER A 299 2.94 -15.44 5.11
CA SER A 299 3.59 -16.74 4.94
C SER A 299 4.46 -16.79 3.69
N TYR A 300 3.98 -16.25 2.57
CA TYR A 300 4.74 -16.23 1.31
C TYR A 300 5.89 -15.23 1.33
N THR A 301 5.74 -14.08 1.99
CA THR A 301 6.82 -13.09 2.08
C THR A 301 7.94 -13.51 3.02
N SER A 302 7.61 -14.18 4.13
CA SER A 302 8.60 -14.61 5.13
C SER A 302 9.31 -15.93 4.80
N GLY A 303 8.59 -16.93 4.28
CA GLY A 303 9.12 -18.29 4.04
C GLY A 303 8.93 -18.79 2.62
N GLY A 304 8.34 -18.01 1.72
CA GLY A 304 8.03 -18.45 0.36
C GLY A 304 9.26 -18.64 -0.52
N ASP A 305 10.28 -17.76 -0.43
CA ASP A 305 11.44 -17.80 -1.33
C ASP A 305 12.22 -19.12 -1.22
N SER A 306 12.39 -19.64 0.00
CA SER A 306 13.04 -20.94 0.24
C SER A 306 12.23 -22.13 -0.27
N ALA A 307 10.90 -21.98 -0.33
CA ALA A 307 9.97 -22.97 -0.88
C ALA A 307 9.71 -22.78 -2.39
N GLY A 308 10.39 -21.83 -3.05
CA GLY A 308 10.17 -21.52 -4.47
C GLY A 308 8.82 -20.84 -4.75
N ARG A 309 8.23 -20.17 -3.76
CA ARG A 309 6.90 -19.55 -3.85
C ARG A 309 7.03 -18.03 -3.79
N ASN A 310 6.65 -17.36 -4.87
CA ASN A 310 6.61 -15.91 -4.93
C ASN A 310 5.17 -15.40 -5.12
N VAL A 311 4.93 -14.15 -4.75
CA VAL A 311 3.63 -13.48 -4.93
C VAL A 311 3.77 -12.10 -5.56
N TRP A 312 2.95 -11.81 -6.57
CA TRP A 312 2.71 -10.49 -7.10
C TRP A 312 1.32 -10.02 -6.65
N PHE A 313 1.29 -8.98 -5.83
CA PHE A 313 0.07 -8.45 -5.23
C PHE A 313 -0.26 -7.08 -5.83
N MET A 314 -1.39 -6.96 -6.51
CA MET A 314 -1.79 -5.72 -7.18
C MET A 314 -2.81 -4.97 -6.32
N MET A 315 -2.64 -3.66 -6.13
CA MET A 315 -3.56 -2.85 -5.33
C MET A 315 -3.69 -1.42 -5.85
N GLN A 316 -4.74 -0.72 -5.42
CA GLN A 316 -5.01 0.65 -5.89
C GLN A 316 -4.37 1.74 -5.04
N SER A 317 -4.14 1.46 -3.77
CA SER A 317 -3.66 2.44 -2.79
C SER A 317 -2.50 1.87 -1.99
N PRO A 318 -1.47 2.67 -1.66
CA PRO A 318 -0.35 2.23 -0.84
C PRO A 318 -0.70 2.11 0.66
N TYR A 319 -1.91 2.52 1.05
CA TYR A 319 -2.34 2.45 2.44
C TYR A 319 -2.76 1.04 2.81
N VAL A 320 -1.96 0.43 3.69
CA VAL A 320 -2.09 -0.96 4.16
C VAL A 320 -3.46 -1.28 4.75
N SER A 321 -4.17 -0.31 5.31
CA SER A 321 -5.53 -0.50 5.85
C SER A 321 -6.59 -0.81 4.77
N GLY A 322 -6.43 -0.32 3.54
CA GLY A 322 -7.41 -0.49 2.46
C GLY A 322 -7.34 -1.84 1.74
N ALA A 323 -6.35 -2.68 2.03
CA ALA A 323 -6.24 -4.05 1.52
C ALA A 323 -6.04 -5.06 2.66
N SER A 324 -6.31 -4.63 3.90
CA SER A 324 -6.08 -5.40 5.13
C SER A 324 -4.62 -5.82 5.36
N LEU A 325 -3.64 -5.24 4.66
CA LEU A 325 -2.23 -5.60 4.84
C LEU A 325 -1.64 -5.00 6.13
N ASN A 326 -0.51 -5.55 6.57
CA ASN A 326 0.31 -4.97 7.64
C ASN A 326 1.65 -4.45 7.06
N LEU A 327 2.30 -3.53 7.78
CA LEU A 327 3.54 -2.89 7.36
C LEU A 327 4.71 -3.90 7.26
N SER A 328 4.69 -4.95 8.08
CA SER A 328 5.71 -6.00 8.07
C SER A 328 5.70 -6.81 6.78
N THR A 329 4.53 -7.18 6.26
CA THR A 329 4.39 -7.91 4.99
C THR A 329 4.84 -7.05 3.83
N THR A 330 4.40 -5.78 3.78
CA THR A 330 4.73 -4.88 2.67
C THR A 330 6.20 -4.50 2.63
N SER A 331 6.88 -4.39 3.78
CA SER A 331 8.32 -4.09 3.84
C SER A 331 9.22 -5.19 3.26
N GLN A 332 8.72 -6.42 3.15
CA GLN A 332 9.43 -7.57 2.59
C GLN A 332 9.20 -7.74 1.08
N MET A 333 8.36 -6.89 0.48
CA MET A 333 8.02 -6.94 -0.94
C MET A 333 8.76 -5.84 -1.69
N THR A 334 9.17 -6.14 -2.93
CA THR A 334 9.62 -5.10 -3.86
C THR A 334 8.41 -4.28 -4.28
N SER A 335 8.44 -2.97 -4.06
CA SER A 335 7.36 -2.09 -4.46
C SER A 335 7.53 -1.57 -5.89
N ILE A 336 6.43 -1.56 -6.63
CA ILE A 336 6.29 -0.90 -7.92
C ILE A 336 5.10 0.05 -7.79
N VAL A 337 5.30 1.33 -8.12
CA VAL A 337 4.25 2.33 -8.05
C VAL A 337 4.12 3.01 -9.40
N ILE A 338 2.90 3.08 -9.93
CA ILE A 338 2.62 3.70 -11.22
C ILE A 338 1.86 5.02 -10.99
N ALA A 339 2.45 6.12 -11.43
CA ALA A 339 1.81 7.42 -11.52
C ALA A 339 1.27 7.63 -12.93
N PHE A 340 0.08 8.23 -13.04
CA PHE A 340 -0.62 8.44 -14.31
C PHE A 340 -1.10 9.89 -14.42
N SER A 341 -0.90 10.50 -15.58
CA SER A 341 -1.19 11.92 -15.86
C SER A 341 -2.62 12.32 -15.52
N GLU A 342 -3.62 11.50 -15.85
CA GLU A 342 -5.04 11.83 -15.62
C GLU A 342 -5.40 12.01 -14.14
N ASN A 343 -4.61 11.45 -13.22
CA ASN A 343 -4.85 11.59 -11.78
C ASN A 343 -3.54 11.53 -11.00
N ILE A 344 -2.61 12.42 -11.37
CA ILE A 344 -1.34 12.59 -10.67
C ILE A 344 -1.54 13.09 -9.23
N GLY A 345 -2.65 13.78 -8.97
CA GLY A 345 -3.06 14.23 -7.63
C GLY A 345 -3.20 13.09 -6.61
N ALA A 346 -3.47 11.86 -7.05
CA ALA A 346 -3.48 10.70 -6.17
C ALA A 346 -2.10 10.46 -5.51
N ILE A 347 -1.00 10.72 -6.21
CA ILE A 347 0.36 10.63 -5.64
C ILE A 347 0.55 11.66 -4.53
N ALA A 348 -0.01 12.87 -4.68
CA ALA A 348 0.01 13.90 -3.63
C ALA A 348 -0.68 13.44 -2.35
N GLN A 349 -1.72 12.62 -2.48
CA GLN A 349 -2.45 12.06 -1.35
C GLN A 349 -1.69 10.92 -0.67
N TRP A 350 -0.66 10.35 -1.31
CA TRP A 350 0.16 9.26 -0.79
C TRP A 350 1.39 9.75 -0.02
N LYS A 351 1.45 11.04 0.35
CA LYS A 351 2.57 11.68 1.07
C LYS A 351 2.98 11.04 2.39
N SER A 352 2.14 10.21 3.01
CA SER A 352 2.49 9.49 4.23
C SER A 352 2.90 8.02 4.00
N ALA A 353 2.81 7.53 2.75
CA ALA A 353 3.16 6.16 2.42
C ALA A 353 4.68 5.95 2.51
N LYS A 354 5.09 4.94 3.29
CA LYS A 354 6.51 4.57 3.48
C LYS A 354 7.01 3.51 2.49
N ILE A 355 6.14 3.05 1.59
CA ILE A 355 6.41 1.89 0.70
C ILE A 355 7.20 2.27 -0.57
N PHE A 356 7.38 3.55 -0.86
CA PHE A 356 8.20 4.05 -1.96
C PHE A 356 8.87 5.37 -1.59
N LYS A 357 9.99 5.69 -2.26
CA LYS A 357 10.62 7.01 -2.14
C LYS A 357 9.72 8.05 -2.78
N GLN A 358 9.25 9.00 -1.99
CA GLN A 358 8.48 10.10 -2.51
C GLN A 358 9.41 11.11 -3.18
N LEU A 359 8.99 11.53 -4.37
CA LEU A 359 9.49 12.72 -5.04
C LEU A 359 8.45 13.84 -4.87
N SER A 360 8.88 15.07 -5.12
CA SER A 360 7.94 16.18 -5.28
C SER A 360 6.97 15.90 -6.44
N LEU A 361 5.81 16.55 -6.42
CA LEU A 361 4.86 16.42 -7.53
C LEU A 361 5.47 16.90 -8.84
N ASP A 362 6.29 17.94 -8.80
CA ASP A 362 6.94 18.49 -9.99
C ASP A 362 7.88 17.47 -10.64
N GLU A 363 8.72 16.78 -9.85
CA GLU A 363 9.62 15.74 -10.35
C GLU A 363 8.87 14.54 -10.96
N VAL A 364 7.77 14.10 -10.34
CA VAL A 364 6.94 13.02 -10.90
C VAL A 364 6.20 13.50 -12.14
N SER A 365 5.75 14.76 -12.16
CA SER A 365 5.05 15.36 -13.31
C SER A 365 5.98 15.45 -14.51
N GLU A 366 7.24 15.87 -14.31
CA GLU A 366 8.25 15.92 -15.37
C GLU A 366 8.48 14.54 -16.00
N LEU A 367 8.55 13.46 -15.19
CA LEU A 367 8.68 12.10 -15.72
C LEU A 367 7.42 11.64 -16.49
N VAL A 368 6.24 12.02 -15.99
CA VAL A 368 4.96 11.69 -16.63
C VAL A 368 4.82 12.42 -17.97
N GLU A 369 5.16 13.71 -18.03
CA GLU A 369 5.09 14.55 -19.24
C GLU A 369 6.07 14.11 -20.32
N ASN A 370 7.28 13.69 -19.91
CA ASN A 370 8.29 13.19 -20.84
C ASN A 370 8.09 11.73 -21.26
N SER A 371 7.18 11.00 -20.60
CA SER A 371 6.83 9.64 -21.00
C SER A 371 5.87 9.62 -22.20
N SER A 372 6.18 8.76 -23.17
CA SER A 372 5.29 8.45 -24.31
C SER A 372 3.90 7.89 -23.93
N THR A 373 3.71 7.51 -22.67
CA THR A 373 2.45 6.92 -22.17
C THR A 373 1.73 7.78 -21.14
N GLY A 374 2.25 8.97 -20.81
CA GLY A 374 1.73 9.79 -19.73
C GLY A 374 1.84 9.12 -18.36
N ARG A 375 2.87 8.28 -18.16
CA ARG A 375 3.05 7.48 -16.94
C ARG A 375 4.49 7.47 -16.45
N ALA A 376 4.66 7.47 -15.13
CA ALA A 376 5.93 7.25 -14.47
C ALA A 376 5.84 6.03 -13.55
N ILE A 377 6.97 5.36 -13.34
CA ILE A 377 7.06 4.13 -12.57
C ILE A 377 8.18 4.23 -11.54
N TYR A 378 7.85 3.95 -10.28
CA TYR A 378 8.81 3.73 -9.21
C TYR A 378 9.21 2.26 -9.17
N TYR A 379 10.51 1.99 -8.99
CA TYR A 379 11.00 0.64 -8.78
C TYR A 379 11.78 0.49 -7.47
N GLY A 380 11.27 -0.36 -6.57
CA GLY A 380 11.79 -0.53 -5.22
C GLY A 380 13.21 -1.09 -5.15
N LYS A 381 13.66 -1.90 -6.11
CA LYS A 381 15.05 -2.43 -6.08
C LYS A 381 16.09 -1.32 -6.29
N THR A 382 15.77 -0.30 -7.08
CA THR A 382 16.65 0.84 -7.33
C THR A 382 16.32 2.06 -6.48
N GLY A 383 15.12 2.10 -5.89
CA GLY A 383 14.65 3.21 -5.06
C GLY A 383 14.41 4.51 -5.84
N ARG A 384 14.16 4.40 -7.15
CA ARG A 384 14.07 5.54 -8.09
C ARG A 384 12.79 5.50 -8.91
N TRP A 385 12.43 6.67 -9.44
CA TRP A 385 11.37 6.85 -10.42
C TRP A 385 11.95 6.91 -11.83
N TYR A 386 11.17 6.44 -12.79
CA TYR A 386 11.51 6.36 -14.20
C TYR A 386 10.30 6.71 -15.05
N MET A 387 10.53 7.12 -16.29
CA MET A 387 9.50 7.20 -17.31
C MET A 387 9.04 5.78 -17.64
N MET A 388 7.72 5.55 -17.68
CA MET A 388 7.19 4.23 -18.02
C MET A 388 7.33 4.00 -19.54
N PRO A 389 7.96 2.89 -19.98
CA PRO A 389 8.04 2.55 -21.39
C PRO A 389 6.66 2.19 -21.94
N LYS A 390 6.46 2.36 -23.26
CA LYS A 390 5.26 1.86 -23.94
C LYS A 390 5.28 0.34 -23.95
N LEU A 391 4.26 -0.27 -23.35
CA LEU A 391 4.08 -1.72 -23.28
C LEU A 391 2.91 -2.15 -24.15
N THR A 392 2.95 -3.39 -24.64
CA THR A 392 1.86 -3.96 -25.44
C THR A 392 0.62 -4.13 -24.59
N ASN A 393 -0.52 -3.60 -25.03
CA ASN A 393 -1.80 -3.85 -24.39
C ASN A 393 -2.37 -5.18 -24.86
N TYR A 394 -2.59 -6.12 -23.93
CA TYR A 394 -3.18 -7.43 -24.19
C TYR A 394 -4.64 -7.54 -23.69
N SER A 395 -5.28 -6.44 -23.30
CA SER A 395 -6.71 -6.41 -22.98
C SER A 395 -7.53 -6.28 -24.25
N GLY A 396 -8.78 -6.75 -24.22
CA GLY A 396 -9.74 -6.52 -25.30
C GLY A 396 -10.18 -5.06 -25.49
N TYR A 397 -9.82 -4.21 -24.55
CA TYR A 397 -10.15 -2.79 -24.52
C TYR A 397 -8.90 -1.94 -24.26
N ASP A 398 -8.68 -0.93 -25.11
CA ASP A 398 -7.72 0.12 -24.89
C ASP A 398 -8.37 1.24 -24.07
N ARG A 399 -7.95 1.38 -22.81
CA ARG A 399 -8.48 2.43 -21.91
C ARG A 399 -7.94 3.82 -22.24
N ASP A 400 -6.78 3.91 -22.87
CA ASP A 400 -6.14 5.18 -23.21
C ASP A 400 -6.80 5.79 -24.44
N GLN A 401 -7.11 4.95 -25.44
CA GLN A 401 -7.86 5.36 -26.64
C GLN A 401 -9.38 5.24 -26.48
N ARG A 402 -9.83 4.53 -25.43
CA ARG A 402 -11.25 4.19 -25.16
C ARG A 402 -11.91 3.36 -26.27
N GLU A 403 -11.14 2.52 -26.93
CA GLU A 403 -11.57 1.70 -28.08
C GLU A 403 -11.45 0.20 -27.77
N TYR A 404 -12.31 -0.62 -28.37
CA TYR A 404 -12.10 -2.07 -28.36
C TYR A 404 -10.99 -2.42 -29.35
N LEU A 405 -10.07 -3.31 -28.96
CA LEU A 405 -9.03 -3.76 -29.87
C LEU A 405 -9.63 -4.62 -31.00
N PRO A 406 -9.07 -4.57 -32.23
CA PRO A 406 -9.68 -5.18 -33.42
C PRO A 406 -10.00 -6.68 -33.28
N ASP A 407 -9.21 -7.40 -32.48
CA ASP A 407 -9.35 -8.84 -32.27
C ASP A 407 -10.28 -9.20 -31.09
N PHE A 408 -10.80 -8.20 -30.38
CA PHE A 408 -11.78 -8.38 -29.33
C PHE A 408 -13.16 -7.99 -29.83
N ASN A 409 -13.99 -9.00 -30.08
CA ASN A 409 -15.40 -8.78 -30.26
C ASN A 409 -16.04 -8.72 -28.87
N PRO A 410 -16.60 -7.57 -28.42
CA PRO A 410 -17.47 -7.54 -27.26
C PRO A 410 -18.77 -8.25 -27.64
N GLN A 411 -18.72 -9.55 -27.90
CA GLN A 411 -19.93 -10.34 -27.87
C GLN A 411 -20.42 -10.27 -26.43
N THR A 412 -21.45 -9.46 -26.26
CA THR A 412 -22.49 -9.72 -25.29
C THR A 412 -22.79 -11.21 -25.32
N ASP A 413 -22.33 -11.94 -24.29
CA ASP A 413 -23.03 -13.13 -23.80
C ASP A 413 -24.34 -12.69 -23.12
N ILE A 414 -25.13 -11.95 -23.88
CA ILE A 414 -26.58 -12.07 -23.91
C ILE A 414 -26.86 -12.61 -25.33
N SER A 415 -26.21 -13.71 -25.69
CA SER A 415 -26.79 -14.59 -26.69
C SER A 415 -27.91 -15.32 -25.96
N GLU A 416 -29.12 -14.83 -26.17
CA GLU A 416 -30.32 -15.66 -26.18
C GLU A 416 -30.05 -16.84 -27.12
N THR A 417 -29.45 -17.87 -26.56
CA THR A 417 -29.32 -19.24 -27.08
C THR A 417 -28.85 -20.06 -25.88
N ASP A 418 -29.73 -20.10 -24.86
CA ASP A 418 -29.81 -21.23 -23.96
C ASP A 418 -30.06 -22.47 -24.82
N THR A 419 -28.97 -23.05 -25.31
CA THR A 419 -28.95 -24.47 -25.60
C THR A 419 -28.41 -25.07 -24.32
N GLU A 420 -29.34 -25.60 -23.51
CA GLU A 420 -29.13 -26.23 -22.23
C GLU A 420 -28.02 -27.30 -22.28
N GLU A 421 -26.78 -26.92 -22.04
CA GLU A 421 -25.82 -27.85 -21.46
C GLU A 421 -25.88 -27.70 -19.94
N GLN A 422 -26.57 -28.67 -19.32
CA GLN A 422 -26.88 -28.77 -17.89
C GLN A 422 -25.66 -28.45 -17.01
N LYS A 423 -25.67 -27.26 -16.41
CA LYS A 423 -24.77 -26.90 -15.31
C LYS A 423 -24.94 -27.94 -14.20
N PRO A 424 -23.86 -28.60 -13.72
CA PRO A 424 -23.99 -29.65 -12.73
C PRO A 424 -24.54 -29.08 -11.42
N LEU A 425 -25.58 -29.73 -10.87
CA LEU A 425 -26.22 -29.33 -9.61
C LEU A 425 -25.19 -29.14 -8.49
N SER A 426 -25.40 -28.11 -7.66
CA SER A 426 -24.65 -27.83 -6.44
C SER A 426 -24.78 -28.98 -5.44
N LYS A 427 -23.83 -29.08 -4.52
CA LYS A 427 -23.80 -30.14 -3.50
C LYS A 427 -25.12 -30.19 -2.70
N HIS A 428 -25.65 -29.03 -2.33
CA HIS A 428 -26.89 -28.93 -1.56
C HIS A 428 -28.13 -29.22 -2.43
N ALA A 429 -28.14 -28.80 -3.69
CA ALA A 429 -29.21 -29.17 -4.62
C ALA A 429 -29.27 -30.68 -4.87
N ARG A 430 -28.13 -31.36 -5.02
CA ARG A 430 -28.08 -32.83 -5.12
C ARG A 430 -28.63 -33.51 -3.87
N LEU A 431 -28.24 -33.03 -2.69
CA LEU A 431 -28.69 -33.58 -1.41
C LEU A 431 -30.21 -33.40 -1.21
N VAL A 432 -30.75 -32.24 -1.60
CA VAL A 432 -32.20 -32.01 -1.60
C VAL A 432 -32.90 -32.91 -2.60
N LEU A 433 -32.39 -33.03 -3.83
CA LEU A 433 -32.97 -33.89 -4.86
C LEU A 433 -32.99 -35.36 -4.44
N GLU A 434 -31.85 -35.88 -3.96
CA GLU A 434 -31.73 -37.25 -3.46
C GLU A 434 -32.75 -37.53 -2.34
N TRP A 435 -32.84 -36.62 -1.36
CA TRP A 435 -33.81 -36.75 -0.28
C TRP A 435 -35.26 -36.74 -0.79
N LEU A 436 -35.59 -35.85 -1.73
CA LEU A 436 -36.93 -35.78 -2.31
C LEU A 436 -37.27 -37.04 -3.10
N THR A 437 -36.34 -37.56 -3.91
CA THR A 437 -36.51 -38.78 -4.68
C THR A 437 -36.65 -40.02 -3.78
N GLU A 438 -35.93 -40.08 -2.66
CA GLU A 438 -35.98 -41.21 -1.74
C GLU A 438 -37.16 -41.18 -0.78
N LYS A 439 -37.51 -40.01 -0.23
CA LYS A 439 -38.42 -39.87 0.92
C LYS A 439 -39.77 -39.26 0.57
N ARG A 440 -39.89 -38.58 -0.56
CA ARG A 440 -41.05 -37.75 -0.94
C ARG A 440 -41.38 -37.82 -2.43
N LYS A 441 -41.05 -38.94 -3.09
CA LYS A 441 -41.38 -39.17 -4.49
C LYS A 441 -42.88 -38.91 -4.73
N GLU A 442 -43.18 -38.11 -5.75
CA GLU A 442 -44.55 -37.71 -6.15
C GLU A 442 -45.38 -36.93 -5.10
N THR A 443 -44.77 -36.51 -3.98
CA THR A 443 -45.47 -35.78 -2.91
C THR A 443 -45.06 -34.31 -2.88
N TRP A 444 -46.03 -33.41 -2.70
CA TRP A 444 -45.76 -31.99 -2.48
C TRP A 444 -45.18 -31.75 -1.08
N VAL A 445 -43.99 -31.15 -1.02
CA VAL A 445 -43.28 -30.82 0.22
C VAL A 445 -43.38 -29.32 0.48
N LYS A 446 -44.03 -28.94 1.58
CA LYS A 446 -44.13 -27.53 1.98
C LYS A 446 -42.86 -27.06 2.69
N PHE A 447 -42.20 -26.06 2.11
CA PHE A 447 -40.92 -25.54 2.61
C PHE A 447 -40.99 -24.08 3.06
N ARG A 448 -42.02 -23.34 2.65
CA ARG A 448 -42.22 -21.91 2.98
C ARG A 448 -43.51 -21.70 3.80
N GLY A 449 -43.56 -20.63 4.59
CA GLY A 449 -44.71 -20.27 5.46
C GLY A 449 -44.64 -20.85 6.88
N LYS A 450 -45.29 -20.23 7.87
CA LYS A 450 -45.14 -20.63 9.29
C LYS A 450 -45.85 -21.94 9.66
N GLU A 451 -46.95 -22.27 9.00
CA GLU A 451 -47.79 -23.43 9.30
C GLU A 451 -47.67 -24.54 8.26
N GLY A 452 -47.62 -25.80 8.72
CA GLY A 452 -47.65 -26.99 7.87
C GLY A 452 -46.37 -27.28 7.09
N ARG A 453 -45.23 -26.69 7.47
CA ARG A 453 -43.92 -27.03 6.90
C ARG A 453 -43.57 -28.49 7.16
N ASP A 454 -42.96 -29.15 6.18
CA ASP A 454 -42.41 -30.49 6.40
C ASP A 454 -41.18 -30.36 7.31
N MET A 455 -41.35 -30.75 8.57
CA MET A 455 -40.30 -30.65 9.58
C MET A 455 -39.10 -31.55 9.29
N THR A 456 -39.26 -32.60 8.49
CA THR A 456 -38.14 -33.45 8.07
C THR A 456 -37.32 -32.79 6.96
N PHE A 457 -37.97 -32.01 6.07
CA PHE A 457 -37.28 -31.16 5.11
C PHE A 457 -36.54 -30.00 5.81
N VAL A 458 -37.17 -29.36 6.80
CA VAL A 458 -36.52 -28.31 7.61
C VAL A 458 -35.30 -28.87 8.34
N LYS A 459 -35.39 -30.09 8.90
CA LYS A 459 -34.27 -30.76 9.58
C LYS A 459 -33.11 -31.09 8.64
N LEU A 460 -33.39 -31.51 7.40
CA LEU A 460 -32.38 -31.76 6.37
C LEU A 460 -31.56 -30.50 6.10
N LEU A 461 -32.24 -29.37 5.89
CA LEU A 461 -31.61 -28.09 5.60
C LEU A 461 -30.83 -27.55 6.82
N SER A 462 -31.43 -27.59 8.02
CA SER A 462 -30.74 -27.15 9.23
C SER A 462 -29.52 -28.03 9.58
N GLY A 463 -29.59 -29.33 9.30
CA GLY A 463 -28.47 -30.25 9.51
C GLY A 463 -27.35 -30.11 8.48
N SER A 464 -27.61 -29.38 7.40
CA SER A 464 -26.65 -29.06 6.34
C SER A 464 -26.23 -27.59 6.36
N GLU A 465 -26.51 -26.88 7.47
CA GLU A 465 -26.20 -25.44 7.66
C GLU A 465 -26.80 -24.50 6.62
N VAL A 466 -27.88 -24.91 5.93
CA VAL A 466 -28.53 -24.11 4.88
C VAL A 466 -29.50 -23.10 5.48
N ASP A 467 -29.33 -21.81 5.16
CA ASP A 467 -30.23 -20.74 5.59
C ASP A 467 -31.48 -20.58 4.70
N ALA A 468 -32.36 -19.64 5.03
CA ALA A 468 -33.62 -19.45 4.31
C ALA A 468 -33.44 -18.90 2.88
N GLU A 469 -32.38 -18.13 2.63
CA GLU A 469 -32.07 -17.54 1.33
C GLU A 469 -31.36 -18.57 0.44
N GLU A 470 -30.41 -19.31 1.01
CA GLU A 470 -29.74 -20.43 0.34
C GLU A 470 -30.72 -21.55 -0.04
N ARG A 471 -31.70 -21.85 0.83
CA ARG A 471 -32.81 -22.76 0.49
C ARG A 471 -33.53 -22.32 -0.76
N ASP A 472 -33.86 -21.04 -0.87
CA ASP A 472 -34.63 -20.53 -2.00
C ASP A 472 -33.79 -20.57 -3.30
N GLN A 473 -32.47 -20.35 -3.20
CA GLN A 473 -31.54 -20.54 -4.32
C GLN A 473 -31.41 -22.00 -4.75
N ILE A 474 -31.30 -22.94 -3.80
CA ILE A 474 -31.24 -24.39 -4.08
C ILE A 474 -32.51 -24.85 -4.79
N ILE A 475 -33.67 -24.37 -4.36
CA ILE A 475 -34.95 -24.71 -4.97
C ILE A 475 -35.03 -24.15 -6.39
N GLN A 476 -34.63 -22.89 -6.58
CA GLN A 476 -34.61 -22.28 -7.91
C GLN A 476 -33.64 -23.01 -8.85
N GLU A 477 -32.49 -23.46 -8.35
CA GLU A 477 -31.54 -24.28 -9.09
C GLU A 477 -32.17 -25.60 -9.56
N LEU A 478 -32.91 -26.28 -8.68
CA LEU A 478 -33.59 -27.53 -9.02
C LEU A 478 -34.76 -27.34 -10.00
N VAL A 479 -35.46 -26.21 -9.92
CA VAL A 479 -36.51 -25.83 -10.86
C VAL A 479 -35.91 -25.54 -12.24
N ASN A 480 -34.83 -24.75 -12.30
CA ASN A 480 -34.14 -24.43 -13.54
C ASN A 480 -33.50 -25.67 -14.19
N ALA A 481 -33.14 -26.69 -13.40
CA ALA A 481 -32.63 -27.96 -13.89
C ALA A 481 -33.73 -29.00 -14.23
N GLU A 482 -35.00 -28.56 -14.23
CA GLU A 482 -36.18 -29.39 -14.49
C GLU A 482 -36.25 -30.67 -13.64
N LYS A 483 -35.77 -30.60 -12.38
CA LYS A 483 -35.80 -31.74 -11.44
C LYS A 483 -36.97 -31.69 -10.49
N VAL A 484 -37.48 -30.48 -10.23
CA VAL A 484 -38.62 -30.26 -9.34
C VAL A 484 -39.54 -29.19 -9.94
N GLU A 485 -40.81 -29.28 -9.61
CA GLU A 485 -41.81 -28.25 -9.89
C GLU A 485 -42.27 -27.56 -8.61
N LEU A 486 -42.74 -26.32 -8.74
CA LEU A 486 -43.27 -25.51 -7.64
C LEU A 486 -44.79 -25.42 -7.69
N SER A 487 -45.42 -25.32 -6.52
CA SER A 487 -46.84 -25.01 -6.44
C SER A 487 -47.12 -23.61 -6.99
N PRO A 488 -48.35 -23.33 -7.47
CA PRO A 488 -48.74 -21.98 -7.90
C PRO A 488 -48.49 -20.89 -6.84
N GLU A 489 -48.58 -21.25 -5.56
CA GLU A 489 -48.33 -20.36 -4.43
C GLU A 489 -46.83 -20.20 -4.09
N GLY A 490 -45.95 -20.96 -4.75
CA GLY A 490 -44.49 -20.89 -4.57
C GLY A 490 -44.02 -21.30 -3.18
N ASP A 491 -44.79 -22.13 -2.47
CA ASP A 491 -44.54 -22.54 -1.08
C ASP A 491 -44.32 -24.05 -0.90
N ARG A 492 -44.57 -24.83 -1.95
CA ARG A 492 -44.36 -26.28 -2.01
C ARG A 492 -43.57 -26.64 -3.25
N LEU A 493 -42.83 -27.74 -3.17
CA LEU A 493 -42.08 -28.31 -4.28
C LEU A 493 -42.32 -29.82 -4.39
N ARG A 494 -42.22 -30.38 -5.60
CA ARG A 494 -42.37 -31.82 -5.87
C ARG A 494 -41.37 -32.24 -6.96
N VAL A 495 -40.84 -33.46 -6.87
CA VAL A 495 -39.96 -34.02 -7.91
C VAL A 495 -40.77 -34.30 -9.18
N ILE A 496 -40.20 -33.96 -10.34
CA ILE A 496 -40.77 -34.26 -11.66
C ILE A 496 -40.53 -35.72 -12.04
#